data_AF-A0A2T9JGK1-F1
#
_entry.id   AF-A0A2T9JGK1-F1
#
_cell.length_a   1.000
_cell.length_b   1.000
_cell.length_c   1.000
_cell.angle_alpha   90.00
_cell.angle_beta   90.00
_cell.angle_gamma   90.00
#
_symmetry.space_group_name_H-M   'P 1'
#
loop_
_entity.id
_entity.type
_entity.pdbx_description
1 polymer ?
#
loop_
_entity_poly.entity_id
_entity_poly.type
_entity_poly.pdbx_seq_one_letter_code
_entity_poly.pdbx_strand_id
1 'polypeptide(L)'
;MDRQPQRRPAVRQSGQGNHAEVAQLRSIGRRLVAVLTTLPDAAGWRWCAAATVICGAAMAVIGLSTGLYRLTDTAPGLPPRLLTVWLIPALGEEIPFRGVLLPGRDETRRPWLWVVVSTALYVAWHPFETLTFLPHATTFLRWDFLACTAILGLACALMRLRTGSLWPAVLLHGGFVVVWQTWLGGVSALG
;
A
#
# COMPACT_ATOMS: atom_id res chain seq x y z
N MET A 1 -0.11 62.64 -31.47
CA MET A 1 -0.15 62.37 -30.03
C MET A 1 -0.64 60.94 -29.89
N ASP A 2 0.27 59.97 -29.81
CA ASP A 2 -0.11 58.56 -29.62
C ASP A 2 1.07 57.81 -29.00
N ARG A 3 0.96 57.45 -27.72
CA ARG A 3 1.94 56.59 -27.01
C ARG A 3 1.24 55.28 -26.69
N GLN A 4 1.58 54.23 -27.43
CA GLN A 4 1.23 52.85 -27.10
C GLN A 4 1.89 52.42 -25.78
N PRO A 5 1.18 51.75 -24.85
CA PRO A 5 1.78 51.25 -23.62
C PRO A 5 2.62 50.00 -23.89
N GLN A 6 3.93 50.08 -23.61
CA GLN A 6 4.83 48.93 -23.64
C GLN A 6 4.37 47.84 -22.65
N ARG A 7 3.97 46.68 -23.18
CA ARG A 7 3.77 45.47 -22.37
C ARG A 7 5.12 45.00 -21.83
N ARG A 8 5.30 45.06 -20.51
CA ARG A 8 6.43 44.42 -19.82
C ARG A 8 6.34 42.89 -19.98
N PRO A 9 7.45 42.19 -20.24
CA PRO A 9 7.45 40.73 -20.28
C PRO A 9 7.17 40.18 -18.88
N ALA A 10 6.28 39.19 -18.80
CA ALA A 10 6.01 38.46 -17.57
C ALA A 10 7.26 37.69 -17.17
N VAL A 11 7.98 38.20 -16.16
CA VAL A 11 9.02 37.45 -15.45
C VAL A 11 8.32 36.29 -14.75
N ARG A 12 8.47 35.08 -15.30
CA ARG A 12 7.96 33.83 -14.73
C ARG A 12 8.62 33.64 -13.36
N GLN A 13 7.81 33.67 -12.29
CA GLN A 13 8.26 33.57 -10.90
C GLN A 13 8.88 32.20 -10.59
N SER A 14 10.19 32.06 -10.82
CA SER A 14 10.96 30.86 -10.44
C SER A 14 10.94 30.58 -8.93
N GLY A 15 10.72 31.61 -8.09
CA GLY A 15 10.67 31.46 -6.63
C GLY A 15 9.43 30.75 -6.08
N GLN A 16 8.28 30.80 -6.76
CA GLN A 16 7.04 30.21 -6.25
C GLN A 16 7.03 28.68 -6.31
N GLY A 17 7.69 28.08 -7.31
CA GLY A 17 7.81 26.62 -7.44
C GLY A 17 8.57 26.01 -6.26
N ASN A 18 9.71 26.59 -5.89
CA ASN A 18 10.54 26.10 -4.80
C ASN A 18 9.81 26.13 -3.44
N HIS A 19 8.97 27.14 -3.19
CA HIS A 19 8.20 27.22 -1.95
C HIS A 19 7.08 26.17 -1.88
N ALA A 20 6.38 25.91 -2.98
CA ALA A 20 5.32 24.91 -3.05
C ALA A 20 5.88 23.49 -2.88
N GLU A 21 6.99 23.18 -3.55
CA GLU A 21 7.69 21.90 -3.44
C GLU A 21 8.17 21.63 -2.01
N VAL A 22 8.82 22.62 -1.38
CA VAL A 22 9.28 22.51 0.01
C VAL A 22 8.10 22.31 0.97
N ALA A 23 6.98 23.00 0.76
CA ALA A 23 5.78 22.84 1.58
C ALA A 23 5.18 21.43 1.42
N GLN A 24 5.15 20.88 0.20
CA GLN A 24 4.68 19.53 -0.09
C GLN A 24 5.57 18.48 0.57
N LEU A 25 6.90 18.59 0.43
CA LEU A 25 7.85 17.67 1.07
C LEU A 25 7.71 17.69 2.61
N ARG A 26 7.55 18.87 3.21
CA ARG A 26 7.27 19.00 4.65
C ARG A 26 5.95 18.35 5.05
N SER A 27 4.92 18.46 4.21
CA SER A 27 3.64 17.80 4.46
C SER A 27 3.77 16.27 4.45
N ILE A 28 4.47 15.72 3.46
CA ILE A 28 4.74 14.29 3.36
C ILE A 28 5.56 13.81 4.57
N GLY A 29 6.61 14.54 4.95
CA GLY A 29 7.43 14.21 6.11
C GLY A 29 6.62 14.17 7.41
N ARG A 30 5.78 15.19 7.66
CA ARG A 30 4.89 15.21 8.83
C ARG A 30 3.89 14.05 8.82
N ARG A 31 3.31 13.73 7.66
CA ARG A 31 2.40 12.60 7.49
C ARG A 31 3.09 11.28 7.84
N LEU A 32 4.28 11.04 7.29
CA LEU A 32 5.05 9.82 7.55
C LEU A 32 5.35 9.65 9.03
N VAL A 33 5.82 10.70 9.70
CA VAL A 33 6.03 10.67 11.16
C VAL A 33 4.72 10.37 11.89
N ALA A 34 3.62 11.03 11.51
CA ALA A 34 2.33 10.82 12.17
C ALA A 34 1.82 9.37 12.01
N VAL A 35 1.87 8.79 10.81
CA VAL A 35 1.36 7.43 10.59
C VAL A 35 2.19 6.35 11.26
N LEU A 36 3.50 6.57 11.40
CA LEU A 36 4.43 5.64 12.05
C LEU A 36 4.38 5.75 13.58
N THR A 37 4.03 6.91 14.13
CA THR A 37 3.99 7.13 15.59
C THR A 37 2.59 7.02 16.19
N THR A 38 1.54 7.10 15.37
CA THR A 38 0.15 6.91 15.83
C THR A 38 -0.10 5.42 16.09
N LEU A 39 -0.56 5.10 17.31
CA LEU A 39 -1.10 3.78 17.65
C LEU A 39 -2.63 3.84 17.73
N PRO A 40 -3.35 2.85 17.17
CA PRO A 40 -4.80 2.77 17.33
C PRO A 40 -5.20 2.59 18.79
N ASP A 41 -6.36 3.13 19.14
CA ASP A 41 -7.04 2.83 20.40
C ASP A 41 -7.69 1.43 20.35
N ALA A 42 -8.26 0.98 21.48
CA ALA A 42 -8.91 -0.33 21.57
C ALA A 42 -10.09 -0.48 20.59
N ALA A 43 -10.81 0.60 20.29
CA ALA A 43 -11.87 0.58 19.28
C ALA A 43 -11.31 0.42 17.86
N GLY A 44 -10.22 1.12 17.54
CA GLY A 44 -9.49 1.00 16.30
C GLY A 44 -8.95 -0.41 16.07
N TRP A 45 -8.33 -1.02 17.08
CA TRP A 45 -7.85 -2.41 17.00
C TRP A 45 -8.97 -3.42 16.81
N ARG A 46 -10.11 -3.26 17.52
CA ARG A 46 -11.28 -4.13 17.31
C ARG A 46 -11.84 -4.02 15.90
N TRP A 47 -11.93 -2.81 15.37
CA TRP A 47 -12.37 -2.58 14.00
C TRP A 47 -11.39 -3.23 13.00
N CYS A 48 -10.08 -3.05 13.21
CA CYS A 48 -9.06 -3.69 12.39
C CYS A 48 -9.14 -5.21 12.45
N ALA A 49 -9.32 -5.80 13.63
CA ALA A 49 -9.48 -7.25 13.77
C ALA A 49 -10.70 -7.78 12.99
N ALA A 50 -11.84 -7.09 13.05
CA ALA A 50 -13.02 -7.47 12.26
C ALA A 50 -12.75 -7.35 10.76
N ALA A 51 -12.10 -6.27 10.32
CA ALA A 51 -11.71 -6.09 8.92
C ALA A 51 -10.72 -7.18 8.45
N THR A 52 -9.77 -7.60 9.31
CA THR A 52 -8.86 -8.73 9.04
C THR A 52 -9.61 -10.02 8.79
N VAL A 53 -10.60 -10.35 9.62
CA VAL A 53 -11.40 -11.58 9.47
C VAL A 53 -12.19 -11.56 8.16
N ILE A 54 -12.84 -10.44 7.84
CA ILE A 54 -13.61 -10.29 6.60
C ILE A 54 -12.69 -10.38 5.38
N CYS A 55 -11.56 -9.68 5.41
CA CYS A 55 -10.54 -9.70 4.36
C CYS A 55 -10.03 -11.13 4.14
N GLY A 56 -9.66 -11.83 5.23
CA GLY A 56 -9.17 -13.20 5.17
C GLY A 56 -10.19 -14.18 4.65
N ALA A 57 -11.45 -14.07 5.07
CA ALA A 57 -12.53 -14.92 4.56
C ALA A 57 -12.74 -14.72 3.05
N ALA A 58 -12.78 -13.48 2.57
CA ALA A 58 -12.95 -13.18 1.14
C ALA A 58 -11.77 -13.71 0.31
N MET A 59 -10.53 -13.47 0.77
CA MET A 59 -9.32 -13.98 0.13
C MET A 59 -9.26 -15.51 0.16
N ALA A 60 -9.66 -16.15 1.27
CA ALA A 60 -9.69 -17.60 1.38
C ALA A 60 -10.69 -18.24 0.41
N VAL A 61 -11.88 -17.66 0.24
CA VAL A 61 -12.87 -18.14 -0.73
C VAL A 61 -12.29 -18.12 -2.14
N ILE A 62 -11.67 -17.02 -2.56
CA ILE A 62 -11.03 -16.93 -3.88
C ILE A 62 -9.86 -17.92 -3.96
N GLY A 63 -8.91 -17.81 -3.04
CA GLY A 63 -7.66 -18.54 -3.13
C GLY A 63 -7.83 -20.06 -3.07
N LEU A 64 -8.74 -20.56 -2.25
CA LEU A 64 -9.04 -21.99 -2.18
C LEU A 64 -9.86 -22.47 -3.38
N SER A 65 -10.82 -21.68 -3.88
CA SER A 65 -11.65 -22.09 -5.02
C SER A 65 -10.92 -22.08 -6.36
N THR A 66 -9.89 -21.25 -6.52
CA THR A 66 -9.11 -21.14 -7.76
C THR A 66 -7.80 -21.93 -7.72
N GLY A 67 -7.46 -22.51 -6.56
CA GLY A 67 -6.21 -23.24 -6.34
C GLY A 67 -4.96 -22.36 -6.24
N LEU A 68 -5.14 -21.05 -6.01
CA LEU A 68 -4.05 -20.12 -5.64
C LEU A 68 -3.47 -20.45 -4.27
N TYR A 69 -4.32 -20.87 -3.33
CA TYR A 69 -3.91 -21.35 -2.01
C TYR A 69 -3.86 -22.87 -2.03
N ARG A 70 -2.68 -23.41 -1.73
CA ARG A 70 -2.45 -24.85 -1.64
C ARG A 70 -1.72 -25.15 -0.36
N LEU A 71 -2.24 -26.07 0.44
CA LEU A 71 -1.53 -26.50 1.65
C LEU A 71 -0.21 -27.15 1.25
N THR A 72 0.88 -26.59 1.74
CA THR A 72 2.25 -27.07 1.49
C THR A 72 2.99 -27.25 2.79
N ASP A 73 3.98 -28.13 2.79
CA ASP A 73 4.94 -28.23 3.89
C ASP A 73 5.71 -26.91 4.06
N THR A 74 6.18 -26.68 5.29
CA THR A 74 6.92 -25.46 5.62
C THR A 74 8.25 -25.47 4.87
N ALA A 75 8.48 -24.46 4.02
CA ALA A 75 9.74 -24.32 3.31
C ALA A 75 10.92 -24.08 4.29
N PRO A 76 12.12 -24.62 4.00
CA PRO A 76 13.32 -24.38 4.81
C PRO A 76 13.71 -22.88 4.79
N GLY A 77 14.46 -22.45 5.82
CA GLY A 77 14.90 -21.04 5.92
C GLY A 77 13.82 -20.06 6.37
N LEU A 78 12.89 -20.51 7.22
CA LEU A 78 11.74 -19.73 7.68
C LEU A 78 12.13 -18.40 8.38
N PRO A 79 13.06 -18.37 9.36
CA PRO A 79 13.35 -17.12 10.09
C PRO A 79 13.82 -15.94 9.21
N PRO A 80 14.82 -16.07 8.33
CA PRO A 80 15.22 -14.96 7.48
C PRO A 80 14.12 -14.55 6.50
N ARG A 81 13.35 -15.51 5.97
CA ARG A 81 12.21 -15.23 5.09
C ARG A 81 11.13 -14.40 5.79
N LEU A 82 10.76 -14.77 7.01
CA LEU A 82 9.78 -14.01 7.80
C LEU A 82 10.26 -12.56 8.00
N LEU A 83 11.53 -12.37 8.34
CA LEU A 83 12.10 -11.02 8.47
C LEU A 83 12.02 -10.24 7.16
N THR A 84 12.39 -10.86 6.03
CA THR A 84 12.32 -10.23 4.72
C THR A 84 10.89 -9.84 4.35
N VAL A 85 9.89 -10.66 4.66
CA VAL A 85 8.47 -10.35 4.42
C VAL A 85 8.01 -9.12 5.20
N TRP A 86 8.44 -8.97 6.45
CA TRP A 86 8.07 -7.78 7.23
C TRP A 86 8.75 -6.50 6.73
N LEU A 87 9.99 -6.60 6.23
CA LEU A 87 10.74 -5.42 5.78
C LEU A 87 10.41 -5.01 4.34
N ILE A 88 10.37 -5.96 3.41
CA ILE A 88 10.26 -5.67 1.97
C ILE A 88 8.80 -5.44 1.58
N PRO A 89 7.90 -6.45 1.57
CA PRO A 89 6.52 -6.18 1.19
C PRO A 89 5.75 -5.42 2.28
N ALA A 90 5.81 -5.84 3.56
CA ALA A 90 4.92 -5.25 4.56
C ALA A 90 5.26 -3.79 4.89
N LEU A 91 6.54 -3.43 5.09
CA LEU A 91 6.92 -2.03 5.29
C LEU A 91 7.22 -1.32 3.97
N GLY A 92 7.97 -1.96 3.08
CA GLY A 92 8.42 -1.35 1.83
C GLY A 92 7.29 -1.02 0.86
N GLU A 93 6.14 -1.71 0.91
CA GLU A 93 4.96 -1.34 0.10
C GLU A 93 3.98 -0.45 0.88
N GLU A 94 3.74 -0.72 2.18
CA GLU A 94 2.80 0.10 2.95
C GLU A 94 3.28 1.55 3.11
N ILE A 95 4.58 1.79 3.24
CA ILE A 95 5.12 3.15 3.35
C ILE A 95 4.81 3.98 2.09
N PRO A 96 5.17 3.57 0.86
CA PRO A 96 4.81 4.30 -0.35
C PRO A 96 3.30 4.43 -0.55
N PHE A 97 2.55 3.32 -0.49
CA PHE A 97 1.16 3.33 -0.91
C PHE A 97 0.23 3.94 0.15
N ARG A 98 0.51 3.76 1.45
CA ARG A 98 -0.39 4.15 2.56
C ARG A 98 0.21 5.25 3.43
N GLY A 99 1.53 5.31 3.54
CA GLY A 99 2.24 6.37 4.25
C GLY A 99 2.42 7.64 3.42
N VAL A 100 2.87 7.52 2.16
CA VAL A 100 3.14 8.66 1.27
C VAL A 100 1.91 9.01 0.44
N LEU A 101 1.36 8.05 -0.30
CA LEU A 101 0.34 8.33 -1.31
C LEU A 101 -1.05 8.61 -0.71
N LEU A 102 -1.42 7.93 0.39
CA LEU A 102 -2.74 8.07 1.01
C LEU A 102 -2.74 9.24 2.04
N PRO A 103 -3.38 10.38 1.74
CA PRO A 103 -3.45 11.51 2.66
C PRO A 103 -4.19 11.19 3.96
N GLY A 104 -3.86 11.96 5.00
CA GLY A 104 -4.65 12.00 6.22
C GLY A 104 -6.06 12.54 5.97
N ARG A 105 -6.99 12.24 6.87
CA ARG A 105 -8.41 12.64 6.74
C ARG A 105 -8.58 14.15 6.59
N ASP A 106 -7.75 14.92 7.27
CA ASP A 106 -7.82 16.39 7.27
C ASP A 106 -7.03 17.03 6.12
N GLU A 107 -6.28 16.24 5.36
CA GLU A 107 -5.42 16.72 4.27
C GLU A 107 -6.12 16.70 2.91
N THR A 108 -7.28 16.06 2.80
CA THR A 108 -8.05 16.02 1.55
C THR A 108 -9.55 16.04 1.80
N ARG A 109 -10.28 16.71 0.90
CA ARG A 109 -11.75 16.66 0.86
C ARG A 109 -12.28 15.39 0.18
N ARG A 110 -11.40 14.58 -0.44
CA ARG A 110 -11.77 13.38 -1.22
C ARG A 110 -10.97 12.15 -0.78
N PRO A 111 -11.09 11.71 0.50
CA PRO A 111 -10.31 10.59 1.01
C PRO A 111 -10.55 9.29 0.23
N TRP A 112 -11.79 9.03 -0.20
CA TRP A 112 -12.17 7.83 -0.96
C TRP A 112 -11.50 7.73 -2.33
N LEU A 113 -11.27 8.86 -3.01
CA LEU A 113 -10.52 8.86 -4.26
C LEU A 113 -9.11 8.33 -4.05
N TRP A 114 -8.46 8.75 -2.97
CA TRP A 114 -7.10 8.31 -2.67
C TRP A 114 -7.03 6.87 -2.16
N VAL A 115 -8.07 6.37 -1.50
CA VAL A 115 -8.20 4.93 -1.20
C VAL A 115 -8.20 4.12 -2.49
N VAL A 116 -8.99 4.54 -3.49
CA VAL A 116 -9.05 3.88 -4.80
C VAL A 116 -7.70 3.99 -5.53
N VAL A 117 -7.11 5.18 -5.60
CA VAL A 117 -5.82 5.40 -6.29
C VAL A 117 -4.70 4.59 -5.63
N SER A 118 -4.59 4.64 -4.30
CA SER A 118 -3.61 3.86 -3.54
C SER A 118 -3.75 2.37 -3.77
N THR A 119 -4.98 1.85 -3.71
CA THR A 119 -5.26 0.43 -3.94
C THR A 119 -4.96 0.03 -5.38
N ALA A 120 -5.38 0.82 -6.36
CA ALA A 120 -5.16 0.52 -7.78
C ALA A 120 -3.66 0.49 -8.13
N LEU A 121 -2.87 1.45 -7.62
CA LEU A 121 -1.43 1.48 -7.84
C LEU A 121 -0.72 0.32 -7.12
N TYR A 122 -1.16 -0.05 -5.92
CA TYR A 122 -0.66 -1.24 -5.23
C TYR A 122 -0.96 -2.54 -5.99
N VAL A 123 -2.15 -2.69 -6.57
CA VAL A 123 -2.47 -3.86 -7.40
C VAL A 123 -1.63 -3.86 -8.68
N ALA A 124 -1.49 -2.71 -9.34
CA ALA A 124 -0.69 -2.56 -10.55
C ALA A 124 0.83 -2.75 -10.31
N TRP A 125 1.30 -2.54 -9.09
CA TRP A 125 2.68 -2.80 -8.69
C TRP A 125 3.09 -4.26 -8.91
N HIS A 126 2.19 -5.22 -8.66
CA HIS A 126 2.53 -6.63 -8.73
C HIS A 126 2.80 -7.11 -10.18
N PRO A 127 1.95 -6.82 -11.19
CA PRO A 127 2.31 -7.06 -12.58
C PRO A 127 3.56 -6.31 -13.00
N PHE A 128 3.74 -5.08 -12.53
CA PHE A 128 4.93 -4.29 -12.84
C PHE A 128 6.20 -4.97 -12.32
N GLU A 129 6.21 -5.48 -11.09
CA GLU A 129 7.34 -6.24 -10.54
C GLU A 129 7.69 -7.45 -11.40
N THR A 130 6.71 -8.27 -11.80
CA THR A 130 6.96 -9.44 -12.64
C THR A 130 7.50 -9.05 -14.01
N LEU A 131 7.00 -7.96 -14.59
CA LEU A 131 7.40 -7.52 -15.92
C LEU A 131 8.76 -6.81 -15.95
N THR A 132 9.35 -6.47 -14.79
CA THR A 132 10.58 -5.66 -14.71
C THR A 132 11.70 -6.25 -13.86
N PHE A 133 11.40 -6.69 -12.63
CA PHE A 133 12.41 -7.06 -11.64
C PHE A 133 12.35 -8.53 -11.22
N LEU A 134 11.16 -9.16 -11.28
CA LEU A 134 10.88 -10.50 -10.77
C LEU A 134 10.18 -11.39 -11.82
N PRO A 135 10.80 -11.67 -12.98
CA PRO A 135 10.16 -12.40 -14.08
C PRO A 135 9.68 -13.80 -13.72
N HIS A 136 10.22 -14.41 -12.66
CA HIS A 136 9.80 -15.72 -12.17
C HIS A 136 8.50 -15.69 -11.35
N ALA A 137 8.11 -14.53 -10.81
CA ALA A 137 6.89 -14.35 -10.03
C ALA A 137 5.63 -14.23 -10.91
N THR A 138 5.42 -15.19 -11.83
CA THR A 138 4.29 -15.19 -12.77
C THR A 138 2.92 -15.25 -12.09
N THR A 139 2.87 -15.71 -10.84
CA THR A 139 1.68 -15.69 -9.98
C THR A 139 1.09 -14.29 -9.84
N PHE A 140 1.92 -13.24 -9.85
CA PHE A 140 1.47 -11.85 -9.74
C PHE A 140 0.68 -11.36 -10.96
N LEU A 141 0.72 -12.10 -12.07
CA LEU A 141 -0.09 -11.81 -13.26
C LEU A 141 -1.44 -12.54 -13.25
N ARG A 142 -1.66 -13.45 -12.31
CA ARG A 142 -2.92 -14.18 -12.23
C ARG A 142 -4.03 -13.28 -11.73
N TRP A 143 -5.20 -13.36 -12.36
CA TRP A 143 -6.35 -12.53 -12.00
C TRP A 143 -6.81 -12.74 -10.56
N ASP A 144 -6.72 -13.97 -10.04
CA ASP A 144 -7.18 -14.36 -8.70
C ASP A 144 -6.23 -13.84 -7.62
N PHE A 145 -4.92 -13.86 -7.88
CA PHE A 145 -3.93 -13.16 -7.08
C PHE A 145 -4.22 -11.66 -7.03
N LEU A 146 -4.41 -11.02 -8.19
CA LEU A 146 -4.70 -9.58 -8.25
C LEU A 146 -6.02 -9.22 -7.54
N ALA A 147 -7.02 -10.09 -7.58
CA ALA A 147 -8.25 -9.91 -6.81
C ALA A 147 -7.98 -9.97 -5.29
N CYS A 148 -7.22 -10.96 -4.82
CA CYS A 148 -6.79 -11.04 -3.42
C CYS A 148 -5.95 -9.82 -2.99
N THR A 149 -5.03 -9.37 -3.84
CA THR A 149 -4.22 -8.17 -3.65
C THR A 149 -5.09 -6.91 -3.59
N ALA A 150 -6.12 -6.81 -4.42
CA ALA A 150 -7.06 -5.69 -4.38
C ALA A 150 -7.85 -5.66 -3.06
N ILE A 151 -8.32 -6.82 -2.59
CA ILE A 151 -9.04 -6.95 -1.31
C ILE A 151 -8.12 -6.56 -0.15
N LEU A 152 -6.90 -7.09 -0.11
CA LEU A 152 -5.91 -6.81 0.91
C LEU A 152 -5.51 -5.33 0.91
N GLY A 153 -5.24 -4.77 -0.28
CA GLY A 153 -4.84 -3.39 -0.44
C GLY A 153 -5.93 -2.40 -0.04
N LEU A 154 -7.21 -2.74 -0.33
CA LEU A 154 -8.36 -1.98 0.12
C LEU A 154 -8.49 -2.03 1.64
N ALA A 155 -8.40 -3.22 2.25
CA ALA A 155 -8.46 -3.37 3.71
C ALA A 155 -7.37 -2.55 4.41
N CYS A 156 -6.13 -2.59 3.90
CA CYS A 156 -5.01 -1.78 4.40
C CYS A 156 -5.30 -0.27 4.31
N ALA A 157 -5.81 0.20 3.17
CA ALA A 157 -6.15 1.61 2.98
C ALA A 157 -7.28 2.07 3.93
N LEU A 158 -8.30 1.23 4.13
CA LEU A 158 -9.39 1.51 5.08
C LEU A 158 -8.89 1.54 6.53
N MET A 159 -8.03 0.60 6.91
CA MET A 159 -7.40 0.60 8.24
C MET A 159 -6.59 1.87 8.49
N ARG A 160 -5.75 2.28 7.53
CA ARG A 160 -4.99 3.53 7.62
C ARG A 160 -5.92 4.72 7.78
N LEU A 161 -6.96 4.82 6.95
CA LEU A 161 -7.90 5.95 6.95
C LEU A 161 -8.68 6.00 8.27
N ARG A 162 -9.06 4.84 8.81
CA ARG A 162 -9.85 4.74 10.04
C ARG A 162 -9.04 5.11 11.28
N THR A 163 -7.80 4.63 11.37
CA THR A 163 -7.00 4.66 12.61
C THR A 163 -5.95 5.77 12.64
N GLY A 164 -5.57 6.34 11.50
CA GLY A 164 -4.43 7.25 11.48
C GLY A 164 -3.07 6.54 11.42
N SER A 165 -3.02 5.24 11.72
CA SER A 165 -1.81 4.44 11.90
C SER A 165 -1.46 3.59 10.68
N LEU A 166 -0.16 3.38 10.45
CA LEU A 166 0.33 2.43 9.45
C LEU A 166 0.37 0.99 9.98
N TRP A 167 0.52 0.81 11.29
CA TRP A 167 0.80 -0.49 11.91
C TRP A 167 -0.27 -1.56 11.66
N PRO A 168 -1.59 -1.27 11.72
CA PRO A 168 -2.59 -2.27 11.40
C PRO A 168 -2.48 -2.80 9.96
N ALA A 169 -2.17 -1.93 9.00
CA ALA A 169 -1.99 -2.31 7.60
C ALA A 169 -0.72 -3.16 7.42
N VAL A 170 0.40 -2.77 8.05
CA VAL A 170 1.65 -3.56 8.05
C VAL A 170 1.40 -4.95 8.63
N LEU A 171 0.74 -5.04 9.79
CA LEU A 171 0.42 -6.32 10.43
C LEU A 171 -0.50 -7.20 9.59
N LEU A 172 -1.53 -6.61 8.97
CA LEU A 172 -2.44 -7.29 8.08
C LEU A 172 -1.69 -7.85 6.86
N HIS A 173 -1.02 -6.97 6.12
CA HIS A 173 -0.34 -7.31 4.88
C HIS A 173 0.78 -8.32 5.14
N GLY A 174 1.70 -8.01 6.06
CA GLY A 174 2.79 -8.91 6.43
C GLY A 174 2.29 -10.25 6.96
N GLY A 175 1.26 -10.26 7.80
CA GLY A 175 0.65 -11.48 8.32
C GLY A 175 0.11 -12.38 7.22
N PHE A 176 -0.64 -11.83 6.25
CA PHE A 176 -1.15 -12.62 5.12
C PHE A 176 -0.04 -13.13 4.21
N VAL A 177 0.98 -12.32 3.91
CA VAL A 177 2.11 -12.76 3.09
C VAL A 177 2.91 -13.85 3.79
N VAL A 178 3.12 -13.74 5.11
CA VAL A 178 3.73 -14.81 5.92
C VAL A 178 2.91 -16.08 5.82
N VAL A 179 1.61 -16.03 6.11
CA VAL A 179 0.74 -17.22 6.06
C VAL A 179 0.76 -17.85 4.66
N TRP A 180 0.70 -17.02 3.62
CA TRP A 180 0.69 -17.49 2.25
C TRP A 180 2.01 -18.15 1.84
N GLN A 181 3.14 -17.51 2.13
CA GLN A 181 4.45 -18.10 1.84
C GLN A 181 4.74 -19.34 2.68
N THR A 182 4.30 -19.40 3.94
CA THR A 182 4.65 -20.52 4.82
C THR A 182 3.81 -21.76 4.55
N TRP A 183 2.49 -21.61 4.36
CA TRP A 183 1.57 -22.76 4.36
C TRP A 183 0.67 -22.86 3.14
N LEU A 184 0.49 -21.79 2.35
CA LEU A 184 -0.51 -21.77 1.27
C LEU A 184 0.12 -21.75 -0.14
N GLY A 185 1.37 -22.24 -0.27
CA GLY A 185 2.02 -22.43 -1.56
C GLY A 185 2.72 -21.21 -2.14
N GLY A 186 2.85 -20.11 -1.39
CA GLY A 186 3.45 -18.87 -1.87
C GLY A 186 4.91 -18.99 -2.28
N VAL A 187 5.72 -19.85 -1.65
CA VAL A 187 7.11 -20.08 -2.08
C VAL A 187 7.16 -20.70 -3.47
N SER A 188 6.44 -21.79 -3.69
CA SER A 188 6.38 -22.47 -4.98
C SER A 188 5.81 -21.58 -6.09
N ALA A 189 5.01 -20.59 -5.72
CA ALA A 189 4.42 -19.61 -6.63
C ALA A 189 5.38 -18.49 -7.07
N LEU A 190 6.51 -18.31 -6.37
CA LEU A 190 7.51 -17.27 -6.62
C LEU A 190 8.75 -17.78 -7.40
N GLY A 191 8.85 -19.10 -7.63
CA GLY A 191 9.99 -19.75 -8.30
C GLY A 191 10.81 -20.60 -7.34
#